data_AF-A0A2A3LX70-F1
#
_entry.id   AF-A0A2A3LX70-F1
#
_cell.length_a   1.000
_cell.length_b   1.000
_cell.length_c   1.000
_cell.angle_alpha   90.00
_cell.angle_beta   90.00
_cell.angle_gamma   90.00
#
_symmetry.space_group_name_H-M   'P 1'
#
loop_
_entity.id
_entity.type
_entity.pdbx_description
1 polymer ?
#
loop_
_entity_poly.entity_id
_entity_poly.type
_entity_poly.pdbx_seq_one_letter_code
_entity_poly.pdbx_strand_id
1 'polypeptide(L)' 'MEGTLQQVTPCRKCNSLSGWYEKRICKYTQIFEANGDAFDASNMVRVRGGARRFCVQCHRDITDQIQVVVA' A
#
# COMPACT_ATOMS: atom_id res chain seq x y z
N MET A 1 -6.46 19.86 -10.12
CA MET A 1 -5.60 20.32 -9.00
C MET A 1 -4.81 19.11 -8.54
N GLU A 2 -3.51 19.05 -8.88
CA GLU A 2 -2.64 17.95 -8.47
C GLU A 2 -2.17 18.21 -7.04
N GLY A 3 -2.77 17.52 -6.06
CA GLY A 3 -2.31 17.55 -4.68
C GLY A 3 -1.33 16.41 -4.37
N THR A 4 -0.45 16.62 -3.39
CA THR A 4 0.52 15.62 -2.94
C THR A 4 0.08 14.99 -1.62
N LEU A 5 0.19 13.68 -1.47
CA LEU A 5 -0.07 12.99 -0.20
C LEU A 5 1.02 13.30 0.81
N GLN A 6 0.66 13.91 1.94
CA GLN A 6 1.57 14.21 3.04
C GLN A 6 1.03 13.71 4.37
N GLN A 7 1.93 13.37 5.28
CA GLN A 7 1.58 13.08 6.67
C GLN A 7 1.28 14.40 7.38
N VAL A 8 0.01 14.61 7.75
CA VAL A 8 -0.45 15.87 8.36
C VAL A 8 -0.48 15.83 9.89
N THR A 9 -0.41 14.64 10.50
CA THR A 9 -0.30 14.48 11.96
C THR A 9 0.77 13.46 12.36
N PRO A 10 1.44 13.63 13.52
CA PRO A 10 2.44 12.67 14.00
C PRO A 10 1.83 11.28 14.22
N CYS A 11 2.60 10.22 13.95
CA CYS A 11 2.12 8.85 14.14
C CYS A 11 1.61 8.63 15.57
N ARG A 12 0.39 8.11 15.76
CA ARG A 12 -0.22 7.91 17.10
C ARG A 12 0.56 6.99 18.03
N LYS A 13 1.50 6.19 17.51
CA LYS A 13 2.28 5.21 18.28
C LYS A 13 3.68 5.70 18.64
N CYS A 14 4.42 6.27 17.69
CA CYS A 14 5.77 6.78 17.94
C CYS A 14 5.84 8.31 18.08
N ASN A 15 4.70 9.01 17.95
CA ASN A 15 4.55 10.46 18.04
C ASN A 15 5.52 11.24 17.14
N SER A 16 5.88 10.69 15.99
CA SER A 16 6.86 11.26 15.06
C SER A 16 6.27 11.50 13.66
N LEU A 17 6.76 12.54 12.99
CA LEU A 17 6.55 12.83 11.57
C LEU A 17 7.68 12.22 10.72
N SER A 18 7.96 10.93 10.92
CA SER A 18 9.03 10.21 10.24
C SER A 18 8.69 9.76 8.82
N GLY A 19 7.52 10.15 8.31
CA GLY A 19 7.05 9.78 6.97
C GLY A 19 6.30 8.44 6.95
N TRP A 20 5.89 8.04 5.75
CA TRP A 20 5.02 6.90 5.52
C TRP A 20 5.42 6.11 4.28
N TYR A 21 4.97 4.85 4.23
CA TYR A 21 5.13 3.98 3.07
C TYR A 21 3.86 3.18 2.78
N GLU A 22 3.74 2.74 1.54
CA GLU A 22 2.73 1.79 1.10
C GLU A 22 3.35 0.40 0.95
N LYS A 23 2.61 -0.62 1.40
CA LYS A 23 2.99 -2.00 1.11
C LYS A 23 2.68 -2.29 -0.35
N ARG A 24 3.64 -2.86 -1.07
CA ARG A 24 3.42 -3.43 -2.39
C ARG A 24 2.98 -4.88 -2.24
N ILE A 25 2.06 -5.32 -3.10
CA ILE A 25 1.67 -6.73 -3.21
C ILE A 25 2.08 -7.27 -4.57
N CYS A 26 2.40 -8.55 -4.62
CA CYS A 26 2.59 -9.26 -5.88
C CYS A 26 1.23 -9.77 -6.34
N LYS A 27 0.79 -9.33 -7.52
CA LYS A 27 -0.42 -9.81 -8.17
C LYS A 27 -0.02 -10.68 -9.36
N TYR A 28 -0.70 -11.80 -9.52
CA TYR A 28 -0.66 -12.66 -10.69
C TYR A 28 -2.03 -13.32 -10.86
N THR A 29 -2.32 -13.79 -12.06
CA THR A 29 -3.52 -14.58 -12.38
C THR A 29 -3.09 -16.02 -12.58
N GLN A 30 -3.74 -16.95 -11.88
CA GLN A 30 -3.58 -18.39 -12.09
C GLN A 30 -4.79 -18.92 -12.86
N ILE A 31 -4.54 -19.66 -13.94
CA ILE A 31 -5.56 -20.31 -14.76
C ILE A 31 -5.54 -21.81 -14.43
N PHE A 32 -6.73 -22.38 -14.30
CA PHE A 32 -6.93 -23.79 -14.03
C PHE A 32 -7.76 -24.43 -15.14
N GLU A 33 -7.50 -25.69 -15.43
CA GLU A 33 -8.32 -26.51 -16.31
C GLU A 33 -9.63 -26.93 -15.61
N ALA A 34 -10.57 -27.54 -16.35
CA ALA A 34 -11.87 -27.94 -15.81
C ALA A 34 -11.79 -29.03 -14.72
N ASN A 35 -10.70 -29.80 -14.68
CA ASN A 35 -10.36 -30.77 -13.62
C ASN A 35 -9.79 -30.10 -12.35
N GLY A 36 -9.51 -28.79 -12.39
CA GLY A 36 -8.89 -28.05 -11.30
C GLY A 36 -7.36 -28.04 -11.30
N ASP A 37 -6.72 -28.66 -12.30
CA ASP A 37 -5.26 -28.65 -12.43
C ASP A 37 -4.76 -27.30 -12.93
N ALA A 38 -3.59 -26.88 -12.45
CA ALA A 38 -2.97 -25.61 -12.86
C ALA A 38 -2.49 -25.71 -14.33
N PHE A 39 -2.99 -24.82 -15.18
CA PHE A 39 -2.67 -24.78 -16.60
C PHE A 39 -1.59 -23.74 -16.93
N ASP A 40 -1.81 -22.50 -16.49
CA ASP A 40 -0.97 -21.37 -16.86
C ASP A 40 -1.05 -20.26 -15.80
N ALA A 41 -0.06 -19.36 -15.79
CA ALA A 41 -0.02 -18.22 -14.90
C ALA A 41 0.53 -16.97 -15.60
N SER A 42 -0.07 -15.82 -15.29
CA SER A 42 0.48 -14.54 -15.75
C SER A 42 1.79 -14.21 -15.05
N ASN A 43 2.61 -13.37 -15.66
CA ASN A 43 3.77 -12.79 -15.00
C ASN A 43 3.40 -12.05 -13.71
N MET A 44 4.29 -12.14 -12.71
CA MET A 44 4.12 -11.46 -11.44
C MET A 44 4.33 -9.96 -11.60
N VAL A 45 3.34 -9.16 -11.18
CA VAL A 45 3.42 -7.69 -11.17
C VAL A 45 3.31 -7.15 -9.75
N ARG A 46 4.20 -6.22 -9.39
CA ARG A 46 4.13 -5.51 -8.11
C ARG A 46 3.15 -4.35 -8.22
N VAL A 47 2.04 -4.42 -7.50
CA VAL A 47 1.00 -3.38 -7.46
C VAL A 47 0.86 -2.80 -6.05
N ARG A 48 0.14 -1.68 -5.92
CA ARG A 48 -0.16 -1.08 -4.61
C ARG A 48 -1.03 -2.07 -3.82
N GLY A 49 -0.62 -2.36 -2.59
CA GLY A 49 -1.29 -3.30 -1.67
C GLY A 49 -2.60 -2.82 -1.06
N GLY A 50 -3.24 -1.80 -1.66
CA GLY A 50 -4.44 -1.15 -1.15
C GLY A 50 -4.20 0.31 -0.75
N ALA A 51 -5.21 0.91 -0.12
CA ALA A 51 -5.22 2.33 0.27
C ALA A 51 -4.50 2.63 1.60
N ARG A 52 -3.97 1.60 2.28
CA ARG A 52 -3.38 1.72 3.62
C ARG A 52 -1.94 2.23 3.57
N ARG A 53 -1.60 3.09 4.52
CA ARG A 53 -0.29 3.75 4.64
C ARG A 53 0.26 3.49 6.04
N PHE A 54 1.55 3.21 6.11
CA PHE A 54 2.20 2.75 7.33
C PHE A 54 3.33 3.68 7.74
N CYS A 55 3.47 3.94 9.03
CA CYS A 55 4.57 4.74 9.57
C CYS A 55 5.90 4.03 9.31
N VAL A 56 6.90 4.76 8.81
CA VAL A 56 8.24 4.20 8.52
C VAL A 56 8.92 3.62 9.76
N GLN A 57 8.68 4.24 10.93
CA GLN A 57 9.41 3.90 12.15
C GLN A 57 8.79 2.77 12.97
N CYS A 58 7.47 2.79 13.15
CA CYS A 58 6.77 1.81 14.00
C CYS A 58 5.87 0.85 13.22
N HIS A 59 5.82 0.97 11.88
CA HIS A 59 5.08 0.11 10.95
C HIS A 59 3.57 0.01 11.21
N ARG A 60 3.02 0.88 12.06
CA ARG A 60 1.59 0.98 12.33
C ARG A 60 0.88 1.69 11.19
N ASP A 61 -0.38 1.31 11.01
CA ASP A 61 -1.27 2.01 10.11
C ASP A 61 -1.48 3.45 10.60
N ILE A 62 -1.25 4.40 9.70
CA ILE A 62 -1.44 5.84 9.89
C ILE A 62 -2.21 6.45 8.71
N THR A 63 -3.02 5.66 8.01
CA THR A 63 -3.72 6.05 6.78
C THR A 63 -4.55 7.31 6.95
N ASP A 64 -5.23 7.42 8.09
CA ASP A 64 -6.06 8.57 8.49
C ASP A 64 -5.23 9.82 8.82
N GLN A 65 -3.92 9.67 8.98
CA GLN A 65 -2.96 10.74 9.26
C GLN A 65 -2.29 11.26 7.98
N ILE A 66 -2.63 10.69 6.81
CA ILE A 66 -2.13 11.10 5.50
C ILE A 66 -3.27 11.76 4.71
N GLN A 67 -3.04 12.98 4.21
CA GLN A 67 -4.02 13.72 3.43
C GLN A 67 -3.40 14.27 2.15
N VAL A 68 -4.24 14.51 1.15
CA VAL A 68 -3.84 15.21 -0.07
C VAL A 68 -3.77 16.70 0.26
N VAL A 69 -2.57 17.27 0.15
CA VAL A 69 -2.33 18.70 0.36
C VAL A 69 -2.14 19.35 -1.01
N VAL A 70 -2.90 20.41 -1.28
CA VAL A 70 -2.74 21.23 -2.49
C VAL A 70 -1.75 22.35 -2.14
N ALA A 71 -0.73 22.53 -2.98
CA ALA A 71 0.25 23.61 -2.83
C ALA A 71 -0.37 24.97 -3.18
#